data_AF-A0A3T0L4M0-F1
#
_entry.id   AF-A0A3T0L4M0-F1
#
_cell.length_a   1.000
_cell.length_b   1.000
_cell.length_c   1.000
_cell.angle_alpha   90.00
_cell.angle_beta   90.00
_cell.angle_gamma   90.00
#
_symmetry.space_group_name_H-M   'P 1'
#
loop_
_entity.id
_entity.type
_entity.pdbx_description
1 polymer ?
#
loop_
_entity_poly.entity_id
_entity_poly.type
_entity_poly.pdbx_seq_one_letter_code
_entity_poly.pdbx_strand_id
1 'polypeptide(L)'
;MLYKKPAKAFTLIELIFVIVILGLLAAVAVPKFVHLKQRSFVITIINTTVSGAKEAVETAANLAYMENNDSFKLKDLIHLQGKGWKYNAAYRDGDYYYPNSAVTASYAYIVLDKTNKEITFRINCNVFENETEQKICKQYIQSDLSFTDVYNEQHLYY
;
A
#
# COMPACT_ATOMS: atom_id res chain seq x y z
N MET A 1 -59.67 -30.88 -9.97
CA MET A 1 -59.02 -30.88 -8.64
C MET A 1 -57.55 -30.55 -8.84
N LEU A 2 -57.06 -29.44 -8.29
CA LEU A 2 -55.66 -29.01 -8.41
C LEU A 2 -54.86 -29.45 -7.17
N TYR A 3 -53.87 -30.32 -7.37
CA TYR A 3 -52.97 -30.81 -6.32
C TYR A 3 -51.97 -29.71 -5.93
N LYS A 4 -52.14 -29.13 -4.74
CA LYS A 4 -51.24 -28.13 -4.17
C LYS A 4 -50.08 -28.85 -3.49
N LYS A 5 -48.86 -28.73 -4.06
CA LYS A 5 -47.64 -29.24 -3.42
C LYS A 5 -47.46 -28.58 -2.05
N PRO A 6 -47.10 -29.33 -0.99
CA PRO A 6 -46.78 -28.74 0.30
C PRO A 6 -45.55 -27.84 0.15
N ALA A 7 -45.65 -26.58 0.58
CA ALA A 7 -44.49 -25.72 0.69
C ALA A 7 -43.57 -26.28 1.79
N LYS A 8 -42.32 -26.60 1.45
CA LYS A 8 -41.30 -26.94 2.44
C LYS A 8 -41.05 -25.71 3.31
N ALA A 9 -41.58 -25.72 4.53
CA ALA A 9 -41.25 -24.74 5.55
C ALA A 9 -39.90 -25.10 6.17
N PHE A 10 -39.03 -24.11 6.32
CA PHE A 10 -37.74 -24.26 7.02
C PHE A 10 -37.99 -24.52 8.51
N THR A 11 -37.25 -25.43 9.12
CA THR A 11 -37.45 -25.74 10.55
C THR A 11 -36.68 -24.74 11.42
N LEU A 12 -37.23 -24.40 12.58
CA LEU A 12 -36.57 -23.48 13.53
C LEU A 12 -35.22 -24.06 14.01
N ILE A 13 -35.15 -25.37 14.22
CA ILE A 13 -33.92 -26.08 14.62
C ILE A 13 -32.83 -25.98 13.55
N GLU A 14 -33.18 -26.06 12.28
CA GLU A 14 -32.24 -25.94 11.16
C GLU A 14 -31.64 -24.53 11.10
N LEU A 15 -32.46 -23.50 11.34
CA LEU A 15 -31.96 -22.13 11.44
C LEU A 15 -30.99 -21.95 12.63
N ILE A 16 -31.30 -22.53 13.79
CA ILE A 16 -30.43 -22.47 14.97
C ILE A 16 -29.08 -23.14 14.70
N PHE A 17 -29.08 -24.31 14.06
CA PHE A 17 -27.83 -25.03 13.78
C PHE A 17 -26.93 -24.24 12.81
N VAL A 18 -27.53 -23.60 11.81
CA VAL A 18 -26.80 -22.74 10.86
C VAL A 18 -26.13 -21.56 11.57
N ILE A 19 -26.83 -20.83 12.44
CA ILE A 19 -26.23 -19.69 13.15
C ILE A 19 -25.13 -20.14 14.12
N VAL A 20 -25.25 -21.32 14.73
CA VAL A 20 -24.22 -21.87 15.63
C VAL A 20 -22.96 -22.21 14.84
N ILE A 21 -23.08 -22.86 13.69
CA ILE A 21 -21.92 -23.16 12.84
C ILE A 21 -21.27 -21.86 12.34
N LEU A 22 -22.06 -20.90 11.86
CA LEU A 22 -21.54 -19.61 11.39
C LEU A 22 -20.83 -18.85 12.53
N GLY A 23 -21.37 -18.90 13.75
CA GLY A 23 -20.73 -18.30 14.93
C GLY A 23 -19.37 -18.93 15.25
N LEU A 24 -19.27 -20.26 15.19
CA LEU A 24 -18.02 -20.98 15.45
C LEU A 24 -16.94 -20.69 14.39
N LEU A 25 -17.33 -20.66 13.10
CA LEU A 25 -16.42 -20.30 12.02
C LEU A 25 -15.96 -18.85 12.12
N ALA A 26 -16.87 -17.92 12.47
CA ALA A 26 -16.55 -16.52 12.65
C ALA A 26 -15.53 -16.29 13.77
N ALA A 27 -15.66 -17.00 14.90
CA ALA A 27 -14.75 -16.87 16.04
C ALA A 27 -13.27 -17.15 15.67
N VAL A 28 -13.02 -18.11 14.77
CA VAL A 28 -11.66 -18.44 14.30
C VAL A 28 -11.21 -17.54 13.14
N ALA A 29 -12.13 -17.16 12.25
CA ALA A 29 -11.80 -16.42 11.03
C ALA A 29 -11.54 -14.92 11.28
N VAL A 30 -12.30 -14.27 12.15
CA VAL A 30 -12.21 -12.83 12.43
C VAL A 30 -10.81 -12.38 12.87
N PRO A 31 -10.15 -12.99 13.89
CA PRO A 31 -8.83 -12.52 14.32
C PRO A 31 -7.77 -12.67 13.23
N LYS A 32 -7.83 -13.76 12.45
CA LYS A 32 -6.93 -13.98 11.30
C LYS A 32 -7.14 -12.92 10.23
N PHE A 33 -8.40 -12.59 9.93
CA PHE A 33 -8.73 -11.57 8.94
C PHE A 33 -8.24 -10.18 9.34
N VAL A 34 -8.32 -9.81 10.63
CA VAL A 34 -7.78 -8.54 11.13
C VAL A 34 -6.26 -8.46 10.93
N HIS A 35 -5.53 -9.52 11.31
CA HIS A 35 -4.08 -9.56 11.13
C HIS A 35 -3.66 -9.51 9.66
N LEU A 36 -4.37 -10.24 8.78
CA LEU A 36 -4.14 -10.21 7.34
C LEU A 36 -4.37 -8.81 6.74
N LYS A 37 -5.43 -8.10 7.19
CA LYS A 37 -5.69 -6.73 6.74
C LYS A 37 -4.56 -5.76 7.13
N GLN A 38 -4.11 -5.82 8.38
CA GLN A 38 -2.98 -5.00 8.85
C GLN A 38 -1.70 -5.26 8.05
N ARG A 39 -1.38 -6.54 7.84
CA ARG A 39 -0.21 -6.94 7.04
C ARG A 39 -0.32 -6.48 5.60
N SER A 40 -1.49 -6.66 4.97
CA SER A 40 -1.73 -6.26 3.58
C SER A 40 -1.60 -4.75 3.40
N PHE A 41 -2.08 -3.97 4.37
CA PHE A 41 -1.99 -2.51 4.33
C PHE A 41 -0.53 -2.05 4.28
N VAL A 42 0.29 -2.51 5.23
CA VAL A 42 1.72 -2.17 5.30
C VAL A 42 2.47 -2.60 4.04
N ILE A 43 2.30 -3.86 3.60
CA ILE A 43 3.01 -4.39 2.43
C ILE A 43 2.60 -3.66 1.14
N THR A 44 1.33 -3.27 1.01
CA THR A 44 0.88 -2.51 -0.17
C THR A 44 1.59 -1.17 -0.28
N ILE A 45 1.73 -0.45 0.84
CA ILE A 45 2.47 0.83 0.87
C ILE A 45 3.91 0.59 0.44
N ILE A 46 4.59 -0.40 1.05
CA ILE A 46 5.99 -0.69 0.75
C ILE A 46 6.18 -1.07 -0.72
N ASN A 47 5.42 -2.05 -1.21
CA ASN A 47 5.58 -2.55 -2.58
C ASN A 47 5.26 -1.48 -3.62
N THR A 48 4.22 -0.68 -3.40
CA THR A 48 3.90 0.43 -4.32
C THR A 48 4.94 1.54 -4.28
N THR A 49 5.56 1.79 -3.12
CA THR A 49 6.66 2.75 -3.00
C THR A 49 7.86 2.28 -3.81
N VAL A 50 8.31 1.04 -3.59
CA VAL A 50 9.51 0.49 -4.22
C VAL A 50 9.30 0.28 -5.71
N SER A 51 8.17 -0.30 -6.13
CA SER A 51 7.89 -0.51 -7.55
C SER A 51 7.72 0.81 -8.28
N GLY A 52 7.00 1.76 -7.68
CA GLY A 52 6.80 3.09 -8.25
C GLY A 52 8.11 3.86 -8.38
N ALA A 53 8.98 3.82 -7.38
CA ALA A 53 10.28 4.48 -7.48
C ALA A 53 11.15 3.88 -8.60
N LYS A 54 11.19 2.54 -8.71
CA LYS A 54 11.93 1.86 -9.79
C LYS A 54 11.39 2.20 -11.18
N GLU A 55 10.08 2.13 -11.36
CA GLU A 55 9.40 2.50 -12.62
C GLU A 55 9.68 3.97 -13.00
N ALA A 56 9.68 4.86 -12.01
CA ALA A 56 9.95 6.27 -12.23
C ALA A 56 11.38 6.48 -12.73
N VAL A 57 12.36 5.74 -12.20
CA VAL A 57 13.78 5.84 -12.60
C VAL A 57 13.96 5.35 -14.03
N GLU A 58 13.38 4.21 -14.37
CA GLU A 58 13.43 3.64 -15.71
C GLU A 58 12.79 4.60 -16.74
N THR A 59 11.64 5.18 -16.40
CA THR A 59 10.95 6.14 -17.27
C THR A 59 11.73 7.45 -17.37
N ALA A 60 12.29 7.94 -16.28
CA ALA A 60 13.10 9.15 -16.27
C ALA A 60 14.37 8.99 -17.11
N ALA A 61 15.05 7.85 -17.03
CA ALA A 61 16.20 7.52 -17.89
C ALA A 61 15.81 7.58 -19.36
N ASN A 62 14.70 6.96 -19.74
CA ASN A 62 14.22 6.95 -21.12
C ASN A 62 13.92 8.38 -21.63
N LEU A 63 13.18 9.18 -20.86
CA LEU A 63 12.84 10.55 -21.26
C LEU A 63 14.08 11.46 -21.32
N ALA A 64 14.96 11.37 -20.34
CA ALA A 64 16.13 12.24 -20.24
C ALA A 64 17.19 11.93 -21.32
N TYR A 65 17.49 10.65 -21.57
CA TYR A 65 18.58 10.27 -22.47
C TYR A 65 18.13 9.94 -23.90
N MET A 66 16.96 9.33 -24.09
CA MET A 66 16.50 8.93 -25.42
C MET A 66 15.70 10.05 -26.08
N GLU A 67 14.82 10.71 -25.33
CA GLU A 67 13.98 11.78 -25.86
C GLU A 67 14.58 13.18 -25.70
N ASN A 68 15.69 13.31 -24.95
CA ASN A 68 16.30 14.60 -24.58
C ASN A 68 15.28 15.57 -23.98
N ASN A 69 14.31 15.05 -23.22
CA ASN A 69 13.26 15.82 -22.59
C ASN A 69 13.54 15.92 -21.08
N ASP A 70 13.76 17.13 -20.58
CA ASP A 70 13.99 17.41 -19.15
C ASP A 70 12.83 18.20 -18.51
N SER A 71 11.71 18.35 -19.22
CA SER A 71 10.54 19.12 -18.74
C SER A 71 9.49 18.29 -18.01
N PHE A 72 9.74 16.99 -17.80
CA PHE A 72 8.81 16.10 -17.10
C PHE A 72 8.75 16.39 -15.59
N LYS A 73 7.66 15.95 -14.97
CA LYS A 73 7.45 15.90 -13.51
C LYS A 73 7.27 14.46 -13.05
N LEU A 74 7.34 14.21 -11.75
CA LEU A 74 7.15 12.87 -11.20
C LEU A 74 5.80 12.24 -11.60
N LYS A 75 4.76 13.05 -11.81
CA LYS A 75 3.44 12.57 -12.25
C LYS A 75 3.43 12.02 -13.67
N ASP A 76 4.37 12.48 -14.52
CA ASP A 76 4.52 12.00 -15.89
C ASP A 76 5.33 10.70 -15.93
N LEU A 77 6.17 10.46 -14.91
CA LEU A 77 6.96 9.24 -14.76
C LEU A 77 6.14 8.09 -14.19
N ILE A 78 5.31 8.36 -13.17
CA ILE A 78 4.50 7.35 -12.49
C ILE A 78 3.13 7.87 -12.09
N HIS A 79 2.16 6.96 -12.10
CA HIS A 79 0.79 7.24 -11.71
C HIS A 79 0.31 6.36 -10.56
N LEU A 80 0.30 6.91 -9.34
CA LEU A 80 -0.11 6.19 -8.12
C LEU A 80 -1.55 6.51 -7.66
N GLN A 81 -2.38 7.16 -8.48
CA GLN A 81 -3.73 7.57 -8.07
C GLN A 81 -4.64 6.37 -7.78
N GLY A 82 -5.42 6.44 -6.69
CA GLY A 82 -6.41 5.43 -6.31
C GLY A 82 -6.01 4.45 -5.21
N LYS A 83 -4.79 4.53 -4.67
CA LYS A 83 -4.29 3.64 -3.59
C LYS A 83 -4.06 4.33 -2.25
N GLY A 84 -4.59 5.54 -2.05
CA GLY A 84 -4.34 6.36 -0.86
C GLY A 84 -3.15 7.33 -1.00
N TRP A 85 -2.37 7.20 -2.07
CA TRP A 85 -1.30 8.13 -2.43
C TRP A 85 -1.85 9.48 -2.87
N LYS A 86 -1.17 10.53 -2.44
CA LYS A 86 -1.42 11.92 -2.85
C LYS A 86 -0.23 12.42 -3.65
N TYR A 87 -0.52 13.20 -4.69
CA TYR A 87 0.48 13.91 -5.46
C TYR A 87 0.56 15.35 -4.99
N ASN A 88 1.78 15.86 -4.82
CA ASN A 88 2.02 17.27 -4.57
C ASN A 88 2.97 17.82 -5.63
N ALA A 89 2.49 18.83 -6.35
CA ALA A 89 3.22 19.46 -7.45
C ALA A 89 4.12 20.61 -6.99
N ALA A 90 3.96 21.06 -5.74
CA ALA A 90 4.63 22.25 -5.20
C ALA A 90 6.00 21.92 -4.58
N TYR A 91 6.29 20.65 -4.32
CA TYR A 91 7.57 20.22 -3.78
C TYR A 91 8.48 19.72 -4.91
N ARG A 92 9.55 20.48 -5.17
CA ARG A 92 10.57 20.18 -6.20
C ARG A 92 9.92 19.90 -7.58
N ASP A 93 10.28 18.78 -8.20
CA ASP A 93 9.74 18.32 -9.49
C ASP A 93 8.51 17.41 -9.33
N GLY A 94 7.92 17.42 -8.12
CA GLY A 94 6.77 16.65 -7.72
C GLY A 94 7.13 15.51 -6.77
N ASP A 95 6.25 15.29 -5.81
CA ASP A 95 6.31 14.14 -4.91
C ASP A 95 4.98 13.38 -4.85
N TYR A 96 5.08 12.08 -4.65
CA TYR A 96 3.98 11.26 -4.18
C TYR A 96 4.21 10.90 -2.73
N TYR A 97 3.19 11.06 -1.89
CA TYR A 97 3.26 10.66 -0.49
C TYR A 97 2.01 9.91 -0.06
N TYR A 98 2.19 8.97 0.86
CA TYR A 98 1.10 8.27 1.52
C TYR A 98 0.88 8.90 2.91
N PRO A 99 -0.20 9.68 3.11
CA PRO A 99 -0.42 10.42 4.34
C PRO A 99 -0.71 9.50 5.53
N ASN A 100 -0.24 9.91 6.71
CA ASN A 100 -0.70 9.38 7.99
C ASN A 100 -1.94 10.16 8.48
N SER A 101 -2.76 9.54 9.35
CA SER A 101 -3.86 10.15 10.10
C SER A 101 -3.51 11.53 10.72
N ALA A 102 -2.26 11.72 11.16
CA ALA A 102 -1.81 12.95 11.83
C ALA A 102 -1.44 14.13 10.90
N VAL A 103 -1.50 13.97 9.56
CA VAL A 103 -1.21 14.99 8.52
C VAL A 103 0.22 15.56 8.50
N THR A 104 0.92 15.59 9.62
CA THR A 104 2.30 16.11 9.78
C THR A 104 3.38 15.08 9.40
N ALA A 105 2.99 13.82 9.18
CA ALA A 105 3.88 12.75 8.77
C ALA A 105 3.24 11.90 7.66
N SER A 106 4.10 11.21 6.91
CA SER A 106 3.71 10.29 5.83
C SER A 106 4.32 8.91 6.10
N TYR A 107 3.56 7.85 5.79
CA TYR A 107 4.06 6.47 5.86
C TYR A 107 5.16 6.24 4.83
N ALA A 108 5.00 6.80 3.64
CA ALA A 108 6.00 6.73 2.58
C ALA A 108 5.95 7.96 1.69
N TYR A 109 7.05 8.25 1.00
CA TYR A 109 7.08 9.19 -0.12
C TYR A 109 8.04 8.74 -1.21
N ILE A 110 7.84 9.31 -2.39
CA ILE A 110 8.70 9.25 -3.56
C ILE A 110 8.84 10.69 -4.06
N VAL A 111 10.06 11.16 -4.27
CA VAL A 111 10.34 12.51 -4.77
C VAL A 111 11.26 12.43 -5.97
N LEU A 112 10.99 13.28 -6.97
CA LEU A 112 11.90 13.52 -8.09
C LEU A 112 12.80 14.72 -7.80
N ASP A 113 14.08 14.55 -8.09
CA ASP A 113 15.10 15.57 -8.11
C ASP A 113 15.79 15.58 -9.47
N LYS A 114 15.30 16.42 -10.39
CA LYS A 114 15.91 16.49 -11.73
C LYS A 114 17.30 17.09 -11.72
N THR A 115 17.60 17.96 -10.74
CA THR A 115 18.91 18.61 -10.65
C THR A 115 20.01 17.58 -10.39
N ASN A 116 19.73 16.62 -9.51
CA ASN A 116 20.67 15.53 -9.19
C ASN A 116 20.41 14.24 -9.98
N LYS A 117 19.45 14.26 -10.92
CA LYS A 117 18.99 13.08 -11.68
C LYS A 117 18.67 11.89 -10.80
N GLU A 118 17.88 12.16 -9.78
CA GLU A 118 17.66 11.22 -8.69
C GLU A 118 16.17 11.11 -8.37
N ILE A 119 15.75 9.90 -8.05
CA ILE A 119 14.46 9.59 -7.47
C ILE A 119 14.71 9.00 -6.09
N THR A 120 14.29 9.75 -5.07
CA THR A 120 14.42 9.33 -3.69
C THR A 120 13.09 8.77 -3.22
N PHE A 121 13.13 7.65 -2.51
CA PHE A 121 11.94 7.17 -1.80
C PHE A 121 12.28 6.81 -0.36
N ARG A 122 11.27 6.90 0.51
CA ARG A 122 11.41 6.62 1.93
C ARG A 122 10.18 5.95 2.49
N ILE A 123 10.39 5.03 3.43
CA ILE A 123 9.31 4.36 4.19
C ILE A 123 9.56 4.51 5.68
N ASN A 124 8.68 5.23 6.37
CA ASN A 124 8.77 5.44 7.81
C ASN A 124 7.93 4.41 8.58
N CYS A 125 8.58 3.38 9.11
CA CYS A 125 7.90 2.35 9.91
C CYS A 125 7.48 2.82 11.31
N ASN A 126 7.96 3.96 11.81
CA ASN A 126 7.68 4.40 13.18
C ASN A 126 6.39 5.21 13.30
N VAL A 127 5.81 5.64 12.18
CA VAL A 127 4.58 6.42 12.17
C VAL A 127 3.31 5.56 12.17
N PHE A 128 3.42 4.23 12.03
CA PHE A 128 2.27 3.32 12.17
C PHE A 128 1.74 3.35 13.60
N GLU A 129 0.42 3.52 13.75
CA GLU A 129 -0.25 3.64 15.06
C GLU A 129 -0.18 2.34 15.87
N ASN A 130 -0.12 1.18 15.19
CA ASN A 130 -0.10 -0.13 15.83
C ASN A 130 1.31 -0.72 15.88
N GLU A 131 1.78 -1.15 17.06
CA GLU A 131 3.08 -1.83 17.23
C GLU A 131 3.25 -3.05 16.31
N THR A 132 2.16 -3.77 16.02
CA THR A 132 2.17 -4.93 15.11
C THR A 132 2.49 -4.50 13.69
N GLU A 133 1.92 -3.38 13.23
CA GLU A 133 2.19 -2.83 11.90
C GLU A 133 3.62 -2.30 11.80
N GLN A 134 4.11 -1.64 12.85
CA GLN A 134 5.52 -1.22 12.94
C GLN A 134 6.47 -2.42 12.82
N LYS A 135 6.19 -3.52 13.54
CA LYS A 135 6.98 -4.76 13.48
C LYS A 135 6.95 -5.39 12.10
N ILE A 136 5.76 -5.50 11.49
CA ILE A 136 5.60 -6.02 10.12
C ILE A 136 6.41 -5.18 9.12
N CYS A 137 6.33 -3.85 9.22
CA CYS A 137 7.05 -2.93 8.35
C CYS A 137 8.56 -3.13 8.45
N LYS A 138 9.10 -3.14 9.68
CA LYS A 138 10.54 -3.33 9.94
C LYS A 138 11.02 -4.69 9.44
N GLN A 139 10.27 -5.76 9.72
CA GLN A 139 10.61 -7.11 9.27
C GLN A 139 10.65 -7.19 7.75
N TYR A 140 9.65 -6.64 7.06
CA TYR A 140 9.55 -6.69 5.60
C TYR A 140 10.68 -5.92 4.91
N ILE A 141 10.99 -4.72 5.42
CA ILE A 141 12.09 -3.90 4.89
C ILE A 141 13.45 -4.59 5.06
N GLN A 142 13.71 -5.18 6.23
CA GLN A 142 14.98 -5.83 6.51
C GLN A 142 15.19 -7.12 5.71
N SER A 143 14.11 -7.87 5.43
CA SER A 143 14.21 -9.16 4.72
C SER A 143 14.26 -9.03 3.19
N ASP A 144 13.43 -8.16 2.61
CA ASP A 144 13.23 -8.10 1.14
C ASP A 144 13.99 -6.96 0.47
N LEU A 145 14.36 -5.91 1.20
CA LEU A 145 14.84 -4.66 0.60
C LEU A 145 16.25 -4.25 1.05
N SER A 146 16.84 -4.94 2.04
CA SER A 146 18.22 -4.73 2.51
C SER A 146 18.56 -3.28 2.89
N PHE A 147 17.59 -2.50 3.38
CA PHE A 147 17.83 -1.12 3.80
C PHE A 147 18.63 -1.07 5.11
N THR A 148 19.70 -0.27 5.13
CA THR A 148 20.64 -0.15 6.26
C THR A 148 20.41 1.07 7.16
N ASP A 149 19.60 2.05 6.71
CA ASP A 149 19.45 3.33 7.41
C ASP A 149 18.18 3.45 8.25
N VAL A 150 18.29 4.20 9.36
CA VAL A 150 17.24 4.42 10.39
C VAL A 150 15.93 4.97 9.79
N TYR A 151 16.01 5.64 8.65
CA TYR A 151 14.89 6.25 7.96
C TYR A 151 14.39 5.46 6.75
N ASN A 152 15.06 4.35 6.38
CA ASN A 152 14.78 3.55 5.18
C ASN A 152 14.64 4.41 3.91
N GLU A 153 15.56 5.35 3.74
CA GLU A 153 15.62 6.25 2.59
C GLU A 153 16.55 5.64 1.54
N GLN A 154 16.18 5.77 0.27
CA GLN A 154 16.92 5.22 -0.86
C GLN A 154 16.94 6.21 -2.00
N HIS A 155 18.11 6.30 -2.61
CA HIS A 155 18.42 7.24 -3.68
C HIS A 155 18.68 6.43 -4.95
N LEU A 156 17.83 6.57 -5.96
CA LEU A 156 17.95 5.89 -7.24
C LEU A 156 18.30 6.90 -8.32
N TYR A 157 19.38 6.68 -9.04
CA TYR A 157 19.86 7.60 -10.07
C TYR A 157 19.49 7.10 -11.46
N TYR A 158 19.19 8.02 -12.37
CA TYR A 158 18.95 7.73 -13.79
C TYR A 158 20.00 8.37 -14.70
#